data_AF-X1U849-F1
#
_entry.id   AF-X1U849-F1
#
_cell.length_a   1.000
_cell.length_b   1.000
_cell.length_c   1.000
_cell.angle_alpha   90.00
_cell.angle_beta   90.00
_cell.angle_gamma   90.00
#
_symmetry.space_group_name_H-M   'P 1'
#
loop_
_entity.id
_entity.type
_entity.pdbx_description
1 polymer ?
#
loop_
_entity_poly.entity_id
_entity_poly.type
_entity_poly.pdbx_seq_one_letter_code
_entity_poly.pdbx_strand_id
1 'polypeptide(L)'
;ADDAERGVDFLKIENPVILPSWSEEIKRIVEKSQQAFIFFQEAFVMLSKERSTALSSTHKVQRAEKEVDRLQDDLMEKIFQSQLSLAHKLQIRDLILTIGHVSDSSENAADKVALMAIKGRI
;
A
#
# COMPACT_ATOMS: atom_id res chain seq x y z
N ALA A 1 10.09 -0.51 -5.88
CA ALA A 1 11.17 -1.08 -5.06
C ALA A 1 11.57 -0.07 -3.99
N ASP A 2 11.79 1.17 -4.39
CA ASP A 2 12.17 2.30 -3.53
C ASP A 2 11.26 2.50 -2.32
N ASP A 3 9.93 2.42 -2.46
CA ASP A 3 9.02 2.64 -1.31
C ASP A 3 9.11 1.53 -0.26
N ALA A 4 9.30 0.27 -0.69
CA ALA A 4 9.52 -0.83 0.24
C ALA A 4 10.89 -0.72 0.93
N GLU A 5 11.92 -0.29 0.21
CA GLU A 5 13.25 -0.01 0.76
C GLU A 5 13.19 1.11 1.82
N ARG A 6 12.50 2.22 1.52
CA ARG A 6 12.28 3.31 2.48
C ARG A 6 11.63 2.84 3.78
N GLY A 7 10.64 1.94 3.70
CA GLY A 7 10.02 1.36 4.88
C GLY A 7 11.00 0.54 5.73
N VAL A 8 11.88 -0.23 5.08
CA VAL A 8 12.93 -1.00 5.77
C VAL A 8 13.98 -0.09 6.40
N ASP A 9 14.41 0.94 5.67
CA ASP A 9 15.39 1.91 6.17
C ASP A 9 14.85 2.72 7.34
N PHE A 10 13.57 3.12 7.29
CA PHE A 10 12.87 3.74 8.41
C PHE A 10 12.95 2.87 9.66
N LEU A 11 12.61 1.58 9.55
CA LEU A 11 12.66 0.64 10.67
C LEU A 11 14.08 0.48 11.24
N LYS A 12 15.11 0.47 10.38
CA LYS A 12 16.50 0.33 10.79
C LYS A 12 17.05 1.59 11.47
N ILE A 13 16.73 2.76 10.94
CA ILE A 13 17.28 4.04 11.40
C ILE A 13 16.53 4.54 12.62
N GLU A 14 15.20 4.57 12.54
CA GLU A 14 14.36 5.17 13.57
C GLU A 14 13.99 4.21 14.69
N ASN A 15 14.07 2.90 14.44
CA ASN A 15 13.77 1.81 15.37
C ASN A 15 12.52 2.11 16.24
N PRO A 16 11.35 2.34 15.62
CA PRO A 16 10.16 2.79 16.32
C PRO A 16 9.66 1.73 17.31
N VAL A 17 9.22 2.17 18.48
CA VAL A 17 8.60 1.29 19.47
C VAL A 17 7.14 1.05 19.09
N ILE A 18 6.86 -0.12 18.50
CA ILE A 18 5.51 -0.52 18.09
C ILE A 18 4.82 -1.24 19.25
N LEU A 19 3.66 -0.74 19.67
CA LEU A 19 2.85 -1.41 20.69
C LEU A 19 2.29 -2.74 20.17
N PRO A 20 2.24 -3.81 20.99
CA PRO A 20 1.68 -5.10 20.57
C PRO A 20 0.26 -5.01 20.01
N SER A 21 -0.54 -4.06 20.51
CA SER A 21 -1.91 -3.81 20.05
C SER A 21 -2.01 -3.42 18.58
N TRP A 22 -0.97 -2.81 18.01
CA TRP A 22 -0.96 -2.30 16.63
C TRP A 22 -0.21 -3.20 15.66
N SER A 23 0.56 -4.18 16.18
CA SER A 23 1.40 -5.06 15.38
C SER A 23 0.61 -5.82 14.32
N GLU A 24 -0.54 -6.39 14.70
CA GLU A 24 -1.39 -7.15 13.76
C GLU A 24 -2.03 -6.24 12.70
N GLU A 25 -2.38 -5.01 13.06
CA GLU A 25 -2.97 -4.05 12.12
C GLU A 25 -1.92 -3.57 11.10
N ILE A 26 -0.70 -3.27 11.56
CA ILE A 26 0.42 -2.90 10.68
C ILE A 26 0.78 -4.05 9.74
N LYS A 27 0.85 -5.29 10.25
CA LYS A 27 1.07 -6.48 9.40
C LYS A 27 0.01 -6.60 8.32
N ARG A 28 -1.26 -6.37 8.67
CA ARG A 28 -2.36 -6.43 7.71
C ARG A 28 -2.24 -5.35 6.63
N ILE A 29 -1.79 -4.15 6.98
CA ILE A 29 -1.48 -3.08 6.01
C ILE A 29 -0.36 -3.53 5.06
N VAL A 30 0.71 -4.16 5.58
CA VAL A 30 1.80 -4.71 4.76
C VAL A 30 1.30 -5.79 3.81
N GLU A 31 0.52 -6.76 4.31
CA GLU A 31 -0.04 -7.85 3.51
C GLU A 31 -0.93 -7.33 2.37
N LYS A 32 -1.78 -6.34 2.67
CA LYS A 32 -2.67 -5.73 1.67
C LYS A 32 -1.90 -4.89 0.64
N SER A 33 -0.87 -4.17 1.08
CA SER A 33 0.01 -3.44 0.17
C SER A 33 0.77 -4.38 -0.76
N GLN A 34 1.24 -5.53 -0.26
CA GLN A 34 1.84 -6.58 -1.08
C GLN A 34 0.81 -7.18 -2.06
N GLN A 35 -0.42 -7.40 -1.60
CA GLN A 35 -1.50 -7.92 -2.43
C GLN A 35 -1.82 -6.98 -3.61
N ALA A 36 -1.83 -5.66 -3.39
CA ALA A 36 -1.97 -4.65 -4.45
C ALA A 36 -0.88 -4.78 -5.51
N PHE A 37 0.38 -4.96 -5.08
CA PHE A 37 1.51 -5.18 -5.99
C PHE A 37 1.36 -6.47 -6.82
N ILE A 38 0.93 -7.58 -6.20
CA ILE A 38 0.70 -8.85 -6.91
C ILE A 38 -0.38 -8.68 -8.00
N PHE A 39 -1.48 -7.99 -7.70
CA PHE A 39 -2.52 -7.71 -8.69
C PHE A 39 -2.02 -6.79 -9.81
N PHE A 40 -1.15 -5.83 -9.50
CA PHE A 40 -0.51 -5.01 -10.52
C PHE A 40 0.37 -5.85 -11.46
N GLN A 41 1.17 -6.78 -10.91
CA GLN A 41 1.98 -7.69 -11.73
C GLN A 41 1.10 -8.52 -12.66
N GLU A 42 -0.02 -9.06 -12.17
CA GLU A 42 -1.01 -9.77 -12.98
C GLU A 42 -1.56 -8.88 -14.10
N ALA A 43 -1.97 -7.64 -13.78
CA ALA A 43 -2.50 -6.69 -14.76
C ALA A 43 -1.49 -6.39 -15.87
N PHE A 44 -0.22 -6.15 -15.50
CA PHE A 44 0.85 -5.87 -16.46
C PHE A 44 1.14 -7.07 -17.38
N VAL A 45 1.20 -8.29 -16.83
CA VAL A 45 1.41 -9.51 -17.63
C VAL A 45 0.24 -9.77 -18.57
N MET A 46 -0.99 -9.49 -18.14
CA MET A 46 -2.18 -9.72 -18.95
C MET A 46 -2.39 -8.65 -20.02
N LEU A 47 -1.76 -7.47 -19.92
CA LEU A 47 -1.89 -6.40 -20.91
C LEU A 47 -1.58 -6.87 -22.34
N SER A 48 -0.55 -7.72 -22.52
CA SER A 48 -0.14 -8.26 -23.82
C SER A 48 -0.91 -9.51 -24.25
N LYS A 49 -1.67 -10.12 -23.35
CA LYS A 49 -2.39 -11.39 -23.58
C LYS A 49 -3.88 -11.16 -23.77
N GLU A 50 -4.51 -10.50 -22.81
CA GLU A 50 -5.95 -10.31 -22.76
C GLU A 50 -6.31 -9.02 -22.00
N ARG A 51 -6.77 -8.02 -22.75
CA ARG A 51 -7.08 -6.68 -22.23
C ARG A 51 -8.21 -6.66 -21.19
N SER A 52 -9.23 -7.48 -21.36
CA SER A 52 -10.34 -7.64 -20.39
C SER A 52 -9.81 -8.08 -19.02
N THR A 53 -8.94 -9.09 -19.01
CA THR A 53 -8.34 -9.59 -17.77
C THR A 53 -7.36 -8.58 -17.18
N ALA A 54 -6.58 -7.87 -18.00
CA ALA A 54 -5.73 -6.78 -17.53
C ALA A 54 -6.54 -5.71 -16.79
N LEU A 55 -7.64 -5.23 -17.38
CA LEU A 55 -8.55 -4.26 -16.76
C LEU A 55 -9.23 -4.80 -15.50
N SER A 56 -9.61 -6.08 -15.49
CA SER A 56 -10.16 -6.69 -14.26
C SER A 56 -9.12 -6.69 -13.14
N SER A 57 -7.85 -6.94 -13.42
CA SER A 57 -6.79 -6.93 -12.41
C SER A 57 -6.47 -5.51 -11.93
N THR A 58 -6.51 -4.49 -12.80
CA THR A 58 -6.36 -3.08 -12.35
C THR A 58 -7.46 -2.69 -11.36
N HIS A 59 -8.71 -3.14 -11.58
CA HIS A 59 -9.78 -2.93 -10.60
C HIS A 59 -9.55 -3.66 -9.26
N LYS A 60 -8.85 -4.80 -9.26
CA LYS A 60 -8.46 -5.46 -8.00
C LYS A 60 -7.40 -4.65 -7.26
N VAL A 61 -6.46 -4.03 -7.97
CA VAL A 61 -5.45 -3.12 -7.37
C VAL A 61 -6.14 -1.95 -6.68
N GLN A 62 -7.04 -1.24 -7.38
CA GLN A 62 -7.82 -0.12 -6.81
C GLN A 62 -8.67 -0.52 -5.59
N ARG A 63 -9.13 -1.78 -5.50
CA ARG A 63 -9.86 -2.25 -4.33
C ARG A 63 -8.92 -2.55 -3.15
N ALA A 64 -7.75 -3.11 -3.43
CA ALA A 64 -6.75 -3.37 -2.40
C ALA A 64 -6.19 -2.06 -1.82
N GLU A 65 -5.95 -1.06 -2.66
CA GLU A 65 -5.51 0.27 -2.22
C GLU A 65 -6.54 0.94 -1.30
N LYS A 66 -7.82 1.00 -1.68
CA LYS A 66 -8.88 1.50 -0.77
C LYS A 66 -8.99 0.73 0.55
N GLU A 67 -8.65 -0.55 0.57
CA GLU A 67 -8.61 -1.33 1.81
C GLU A 67 -7.39 -0.94 2.66
N VAL A 68 -6.24 -0.67 2.04
CA VAL A 68 -5.05 -0.14 2.71
C VAL A 68 -5.35 1.22 3.31
N ASP A 69 -5.88 2.17 2.55
CA ASP A 69 -6.23 3.52 3.03
C ASP A 69 -7.15 3.47 4.25
N ARG A 70 -8.19 2.65 4.17
CA ARG A 70 -9.12 2.47 5.28
C ARG A 70 -8.42 1.93 6.53
N LEU A 71 -7.56 0.93 6.38
CA LEU A 71 -6.81 0.38 7.51
C LEU A 71 -5.84 1.41 8.11
N GLN A 72 -5.25 2.27 7.27
CA GLN A 72 -4.40 3.37 7.72
C GLN A 72 -5.21 4.40 8.51
N ASP A 73 -6.35 4.85 8.00
CA ASP A 73 -7.24 5.80 8.68
C ASP A 73 -7.72 5.26 10.04
N ASP A 74 -8.22 4.01 10.07
CA ASP A 74 -8.70 3.35 11.28
C ASP A 74 -7.58 3.24 12.33
N LEU A 75 -6.34 2.95 11.92
CA LEU A 75 -5.19 2.86 12.82
C LEU A 75 -4.67 4.23 13.25
N MET A 76 -4.67 5.22 12.37
CA MET A 76 -4.30 6.60 12.72
C MET A 76 -5.23 7.17 13.78
N GLU A 77 -6.55 6.95 13.66
CA GLU A 77 -7.50 7.39 14.68
C GLU A 77 -7.14 6.82 16.06
N LYS A 78 -6.86 5.51 16.15
CA LYS A 78 -6.44 4.84 17.39
C LYS A 78 -5.13 5.40 17.94
N ILE A 79 -4.15 5.66 17.08
CA ILE A 79 -2.86 6.23 17.49
C ILE A 79 -3.06 7.64 18.04
N PHE A 80 -3.82 8.50 17.37
CA PHE A 80 -4.00 9.88 17.81
C PHE A 80 -4.86 10.02 19.06
N GLN A 81 -5.80 9.10 19.29
CA GLN A 81 -6.59 9.00 20.53
C GLN A 81 -5.82 8.37 21.72
N SER A 82 -4.67 7.72 21.47
CA SER A 82 -3.87 7.09 22.53
C SER A 82 -3.21 8.11 23.48
N GLN A 83 -2.70 7.61 24.61
CA GLN A 83 -1.96 8.42 25.59
C GLN A 83 -0.47 8.59 25.26
N LEU A 84 -0.02 8.17 24.06
CA LEU A 84 1.37 8.36 23.64
C LEU A 84 1.71 9.84 23.47
N SER A 85 3.01 10.15 23.59
CA SER A 85 3.53 11.46 23.24
C SER A 85 3.27 11.76 21.76
N LEU A 86 3.12 13.06 21.42
CA LEU A 86 2.93 13.47 20.03
C LEU A 86 4.06 12.97 19.13
N ALA A 87 5.31 13.00 19.59
CA ALA A 87 6.46 12.51 18.83
C ALA A 87 6.33 11.01 18.48
N HIS A 88 5.93 10.15 19.43
CA HIS A 88 5.69 8.74 19.15
C HIS A 88 4.53 8.55 18.17
N LYS A 89 3.43 9.32 18.32
CA LYS A 89 2.30 9.26 17.39
C LYS A 89 2.72 9.58 15.95
N LEU A 90 3.50 10.65 15.78
CA LEU A 90 4.00 11.08 14.47
C LEU A 90 4.94 10.03 13.86
N GLN A 91 5.85 9.46 14.65
CA GLN A 91 6.75 8.42 14.18
C GLN A 91 6.00 7.18 13.66
N ILE A 92 5.00 6.70 14.41
CA ILE A 92 4.22 5.53 13.97
C ILE A 92 3.34 5.88 12.75
N ARG A 93 2.77 7.08 12.70
CA ARG A 93 2.06 7.57 11.50
C ARG A 93 2.97 7.53 10.27
N ASP A 94 4.19 8.05 10.40
CA ASP A 94 5.12 8.15 9.27
C ASP A 94 5.56 6.75 8.79
N LEU A 95 5.73 5.79 9.71
CA LEU A 95 5.91 4.39 9.36
C LEU A 95 4.71 3.84 8.57
N ILE A 96 3.49 4.04 9.06
CA ILE A 96 2.26 3.54 8.43
C ILE A 96 2.08 4.11 7.03
N LEU A 97 2.30 5.42 6.86
CA LEU A 97 2.23 6.09 5.56
C LEU A 97 3.29 5.55 4.60
N THR A 98 4.53 5.38 5.08
CA THR A 98 5.63 4.84 4.27
C THR A 98 5.32 3.44 3.74
N ILE A 99 4.67 2.59 4.55
CA ILE A 99 4.22 1.27 4.10
C ILE A 99 3.11 1.40 3.03
N GLY A 100 2.14 2.29 3.25
CA GLY A 100 1.02 2.51 2.33
C GLY A 100 1.45 2.95 0.93
N HIS A 101 2.52 3.74 0.82
CA HIS A 101 3.06 4.18 -0.48
C HIS A 101 3.36 3.02 -1.45
N VAL A 102 3.62 1.80 -0.96
CA VAL A 102 3.78 0.61 -1.82
C VAL A 102 2.48 0.29 -2.58
N SER A 103 1.34 0.41 -1.90
CA SER A 103 0.03 0.23 -2.50
C SER A 103 -0.28 1.35 -3.50
N ASP A 104 -0.09 2.61 -3.12
CA ASP A 104 -0.30 3.78 -4.00
C ASP A 104 0.54 3.69 -5.27
N SER A 105 1.82 3.32 -5.14
CA SER A 105 2.71 3.13 -6.29
C SER A 105 2.22 2.00 -7.21
N SER A 106 1.62 0.95 -6.64
CA SER A 106 1.02 -0.15 -7.41
C SER A 106 -0.24 0.30 -8.15
N GLU A 107 -1.10 1.10 -7.50
CA GLU A 107 -2.31 1.68 -8.10
C GLU A 107 -1.97 2.64 -9.24
N ASN A 108 -1.06 3.59 -9.00
CA ASN A 108 -0.59 4.53 -10.03
C ASN A 108 0.00 3.82 -11.26
N ALA A 109 0.67 2.68 -11.06
CA ALA A 109 1.18 1.88 -12.16
C ALA A 109 0.06 1.09 -12.87
N ALA A 110 -0.91 0.55 -12.12
CA ALA A 110 -2.08 -0.13 -12.66
C ALA A 110 -2.97 0.80 -13.49
N ASP A 111 -3.15 2.05 -13.09
CA ASP A 111 -3.90 3.05 -13.85
C ASP A 111 -3.28 3.32 -15.23
N LYS A 112 -1.94 3.31 -15.33
CA LYS A 112 -1.24 3.40 -16.61
C LYS A 112 -1.50 2.17 -17.48
N VAL A 113 -1.50 0.99 -16.89
CA VAL A 113 -1.86 -0.26 -17.59
C VAL A 113 -3.29 -0.20 -18.10
N ALA A 114 -4.25 0.27 -17.29
CA ALA A 114 -5.64 0.44 -17.70
C ALA A 114 -5.76 1.40 -18.90
N LEU A 115 -5.07 2.54 -18.85
CA LEU A 115 -5.04 3.50 -19.96
C LEU A 115 -4.46 2.89 -21.24
N MET A 116 -3.40 2.09 -21.16
CA MET A 116 -2.82 1.38 -22.31
C MET A 116 -3.80 0.37 -22.90
N ALA A 117 -4.45 -0.43 -22.05
CA ALA A 117 -5.45 -1.43 -22.47
C ALA A 117 -6.65 -0.77 -23.18
N ILE A 118 -7.15 0.35 -22.67
CA ILE A 118 -8.27 1.11 -23.26
C ILE A 118 -7.85 1.75 -24.59
N LYS A 119 -6.70 2.42 -24.63
CA LYS A 119 -6.24 3.11 -25.85
C LYS A 119 -5.77 2.15 -26.95
N GLY A 120 -5.54 0.87 -26.63
CA GLY A 120 -4.99 -0.11 -27.56
C GLY A 120 -3.55 0.23 -28.00
N ARG A 121 -2.82 1.00 -27.20
CA ARG A 121 -1.40 1.32 -27.42
C ARG A 121 -0.57 0.26 -26.70
N ILE A 122 -0.23 -0.80 -27.43
CA ILE A 122 0.69 -1.86 -27.04
C ILE A 122 1.69 -2.06 -28.17
#